data_AF-A0A1S3IRH8-F1
#
_entry.id   AF-A0A1S3IRH8-F1
#
_cell.length_a   1.000
_cell.length_b   1.000
_cell.length_c   1.000
_cell.angle_alpha   90.00
_cell.angle_beta   90.00
_cell.angle_gamma   90.00
#
_symmetry.space_group_name_H-M   'P 1'
#
loop_
_entity.id
_entity.type
_entity.pdbx_description
1 polymer ?
#
loop_
_entity_poly.entity_id
_entity_poly.type
_entity_poly.pdbx_seq_one_letter_code
_entity_poly.pdbx_strand_id
1 'polypeptide(L)'
;MSGRKRVAIIGGGSSGLTAIKCCLDEDLEPVCFERADQLGGLWYYKPEGKLDGESTVMKSTIINTSKEMMSWSDFPMPKEYPNFMHNTYVLKYFQLYAERFGLKKYIKFNHAIIKITPAKDFESTGQWEVRYKNLKEDKEYTEIFDAALCCTGHHANKNEPKFPGHEEFQGKILHSHDYRDQRGYEDKRAVVVGVGNSGNDVASELGKVAEKVYFSTRRGFWVTFKSDKKGFPWDINQLRRLPQFFLSFLPYSWKCTMAENAINERFDHETFGLKPKHRIFSQHGTANDELPIRVLSGTVAIKPNVVGYTKTGVKFEDGTVEDNIDLVVLATGYNFGFPYVDESVITVKDNKLDLYEYVWPLISKPTIAFIGCVQPIGALFPIAELQCRWATRVFKGLIKLPDKEVMEADMTAKRDAMAKRYVQSQRHTIQVDWVPYMDELATHVGCKPNLLKLFLTDPVLAWAVLTGPCAPYQYRLMGPNPWKGAREAVLTTMERVLYPLRTRKAYTGSSASGPGFLTMLVIFIVIVAVLLKVFFG
;
A
#
# COMPACT_ATOMS: atom_id res chain seq x y z
N MET A 1 36.92 -15.97 -13.47
CA MET A 1 35.48 -15.97 -13.14
C MET A 1 35.19 -14.61 -12.53
N SER A 2 34.40 -13.76 -13.20
CA SER A 2 33.97 -12.49 -12.61
C SER A 2 33.15 -12.79 -11.34
N GLY A 3 33.45 -12.13 -10.22
CA GLY A 3 32.75 -12.34 -8.95
C GLY A 3 31.26 -12.03 -9.05
N ARG A 4 30.48 -12.44 -8.03
CA ARG A 4 29.06 -12.07 -7.95
C ARG A 4 28.91 -10.56 -7.81
N LYS A 5 27.97 -9.98 -8.54
CA LYS A 5 27.70 -8.54 -8.45
C LYS A 5 27.16 -8.18 -7.07
N ARG A 6 27.76 -7.20 -6.41
CA ARG A 6 27.38 -6.69 -5.09
C ARG A 6 26.30 -5.64 -5.22
N VAL A 7 25.21 -5.78 -4.47
CA VAL A 7 24.05 -4.88 -4.53
C VAL A 7 23.81 -4.24 -3.17
N ALA A 8 23.89 -2.91 -3.09
CA ALA A 8 23.51 -2.16 -1.90
C ALA A 8 21.98 -2.08 -1.80
N ILE A 9 21.41 -2.40 -0.64
CA ILE A 9 19.97 -2.31 -0.38
C ILE A 9 19.75 -1.33 0.78
N ILE A 10 18.97 -0.29 0.56
CA ILE A 10 18.81 0.81 1.51
C ILE A 10 17.48 0.68 2.25
N GLY A 11 17.53 0.20 3.49
CA GLY A 11 16.38 -0.06 4.35
C GLY A 11 15.98 -1.54 4.38
N GLY A 12 15.71 -2.06 5.58
CA GLY A 12 15.27 -3.43 5.90
C GLY A 12 13.77 -3.56 6.15
N GLY A 13 12.96 -2.68 5.54
CA GLY A 13 11.50 -2.77 5.52
C GLY A 13 10.97 -3.83 4.55
N SER A 14 9.66 -3.80 4.24
CA SER A 14 9.04 -4.77 3.32
C SER A 14 9.72 -4.83 1.95
N SER A 15 10.07 -3.68 1.38
CA SER A 15 10.79 -3.59 0.10
C SER A 15 12.21 -4.13 0.20
N GLY A 16 12.92 -3.84 1.30
CA GLY A 16 14.29 -4.31 1.52
C GLY A 16 14.38 -5.82 1.68
N LEU A 17 13.46 -6.43 2.43
CA LEU A 17 13.43 -7.87 2.63
C LEU A 17 13.24 -8.63 1.31
N THR A 18 12.28 -8.19 0.48
CA THR A 18 12.09 -8.81 -0.83
C THR A 18 13.23 -8.47 -1.80
N ALA A 19 13.89 -7.31 -1.68
CA ALA A 19 15.07 -6.98 -2.44
C ALA A 19 16.22 -7.96 -2.17
N ILE A 20 16.51 -8.25 -0.89
CA ILE A 20 17.55 -9.23 -0.50
C ILE A 20 17.20 -10.58 -1.13
N LYS A 21 15.96 -11.05 -0.94
CA LYS A 21 15.51 -12.35 -1.47
C LYS A 21 15.60 -12.42 -2.99
N CYS A 22 15.18 -11.38 -3.70
CA CYS A 22 15.26 -11.32 -5.18
C CYS A 22 16.71 -11.22 -5.69
N CYS A 23 17.63 -10.61 -4.93
CA CYS A 23 19.06 -10.66 -5.25
C CYS A 23 19.58 -12.09 -5.16
N LEU A 24 19.24 -12.82 -4.10
CA LEU A 24 19.65 -14.21 -3.90
C LEU A 24 19.06 -15.15 -4.96
N ASP A 25 17.77 -14.99 -5.31
CA ASP A 25 17.11 -15.75 -6.39
C ASP A 25 17.84 -15.59 -7.74
N GLU A 26 18.54 -14.48 -7.94
CA GLU A 26 19.26 -14.17 -9.17
C GLU A 26 20.79 -14.32 -9.02
N ASP A 27 21.29 -14.89 -7.93
CA ASP A 27 22.74 -15.08 -7.66
C ASP A 27 23.55 -13.76 -7.62
N LEU A 28 22.95 -12.71 -7.07
CA LEU A 28 23.61 -11.46 -6.70
C LEU A 28 24.03 -11.51 -5.22
N GLU A 29 24.97 -10.65 -4.82
CA GLU A 29 25.44 -10.54 -3.43
C GLU A 29 24.85 -9.29 -2.75
N PRO A 30 23.73 -9.42 -2.01
CA PRO A 30 23.10 -8.26 -1.36
C PRO A 30 23.83 -7.84 -0.08
N VAL A 31 23.92 -6.54 0.15
CA VAL A 31 24.26 -5.93 1.43
C VAL A 31 23.19 -4.90 1.78
N CYS A 32 22.41 -5.17 2.82
CA CYS A 32 21.34 -4.30 3.27
C CYS A 32 21.81 -3.44 4.45
N PHE A 33 21.53 -2.14 4.38
CA PHE A 33 21.80 -1.17 5.43
C PHE A 33 20.47 -0.76 6.06
N GLU A 34 20.28 -1.08 7.34
CA GLU A 34 19.08 -0.74 8.11
C GLU A 34 19.49 0.19 9.25
N ARG A 35 18.84 1.36 9.32
CA ARG A 35 19.10 2.37 10.34
C ARG A 35 18.63 1.90 11.71
N ALA A 36 17.50 1.21 11.77
CA ALA A 36 16.96 0.64 13.00
C ALA A 36 17.82 -0.54 13.52
N ASP A 37 17.55 -0.94 14.75
CA ASP A 37 18.10 -2.15 15.38
C ASP A 37 17.36 -3.44 14.99
N GLN A 38 16.29 -3.33 14.20
CA GLN A 38 15.38 -4.41 13.82
C GLN A 38 14.90 -4.21 12.37
N LEU A 39 14.53 -5.31 11.71
CA LEU A 39 13.85 -5.27 10.42
C LEU A 39 12.38 -4.79 10.54
N GLY A 40 11.79 -4.45 9.40
CA GLY A 40 10.35 -4.24 9.26
C GLY A 40 9.93 -2.80 8.96
N GLY A 41 10.84 -1.84 9.11
CA GLY A 41 10.61 -0.44 8.79
C GLY A 41 9.34 0.09 9.46
N LEU A 42 8.41 0.63 8.66
CA LEU A 42 7.11 1.16 9.13
C LEU A 42 6.38 0.23 10.12
N TRP A 43 6.42 -1.08 9.91
CA TRP A 43 5.68 -2.05 10.72
C TRP A 43 6.37 -2.44 12.04
N TYR A 44 7.57 -1.93 12.28
CA TYR A 44 8.23 -2.03 13.58
C TYR A 44 7.71 -0.90 14.49
N TYR A 45 6.72 -1.23 15.33
CA TYR A 45 6.15 -0.30 16.30
C TYR A 45 7.18 0.09 17.36
N LYS A 46 7.37 1.40 17.56
CA LYS A 46 8.27 1.95 18.57
C LYS A 46 7.47 2.79 19.58
N PRO A 47 7.33 2.34 20.83
CA PRO A 47 6.52 3.04 21.83
C PRO A 47 7.12 4.39 22.23
N GLU A 48 8.45 4.51 22.22
CA GLU A 48 9.19 5.69 22.70
C GLU A 48 10.38 6.01 21.79
N GLY A 49 10.98 7.19 21.98
CA GLY A 49 12.19 7.62 21.30
C GLY A 49 11.98 8.60 20.15
N LYS A 50 13.05 9.35 19.82
CA LYS A 50 13.08 10.22 18.65
C LYS A 50 13.15 9.36 17.38
N LEU A 51 12.20 9.57 16.47
CA LEU A 51 12.15 8.90 15.18
C LEU A 51 12.94 9.71 14.13
N ASP A 52 14.23 9.88 14.35
CA ASP A 52 15.10 10.66 13.45
C ASP A 52 15.26 9.94 12.10
N GLY A 53 14.44 10.31 11.11
CA GLY A 53 14.42 9.72 9.76
C GLY A 53 13.80 8.32 9.68
N GLU A 54 13.18 7.84 10.76
CA GLU A 54 12.57 6.51 10.83
C GLU A 54 11.05 6.59 10.78
N SER A 55 10.40 5.61 10.14
CA SER A 55 8.93 5.49 10.13
C SER A 55 8.47 4.45 11.14
N THR A 56 7.27 4.65 11.70
CA THR A 56 6.62 3.67 12.56
C THR A 56 5.10 3.81 12.47
N VAL A 57 4.39 2.74 12.77
CA VAL A 57 2.93 2.71 12.90
C VAL A 57 2.48 3.17 14.29
N MET A 58 1.18 3.40 14.45
CA MET A 58 0.55 3.57 15.76
C MET A 58 0.38 2.21 16.43
N LYS A 59 0.20 2.20 17.75
CA LYS A 59 0.12 0.96 18.54
C LYS A 59 -0.97 0.03 18.03
N SER A 60 -2.14 0.59 17.69
CA SER A 60 -3.35 -0.12 17.29
C SER A 60 -3.49 -0.32 15.78
N THR A 61 -2.51 0.08 14.97
CA THR A 61 -2.64 0.03 13.51
C THR A 61 -2.94 -1.39 13.02
N ILE A 62 -4.06 -1.52 12.30
CA ILE A 62 -4.46 -2.72 11.57
C ILE A 62 -4.35 -2.41 10.08
N ILE A 63 -3.66 -3.26 9.33
CA ILE A 63 -3.48 -3.09 7.89
C ILE A 63 -4.81 -3.04 7.12
N ASN A 64 -4.83 -2.35 5.99
CA ASN A 64 -6.03 -2.13 5.16
C ASN A 64 -6.20 -3.15 4.03
N THR A 65 -5.24 -4.06 3.84
CA THR A 65 -5.27 -5.09 2.79
C THR A 65 -5.28 -6.48 3.41
N SER A 66 -5.99 -7.40 2.78
CA SER A 66 -6.16 -8.76 3.29
C SER A 66 -4.91 -9.59 3.10
N LYS A 67 -4.68 -10.53 4.04
CA LYS A 67 -3.48 -11.37 4.11
C LYS A 67 -3.11 -12.05 2.79
N GLU A 68 -4.09 -12.58 2.04
CA GLU A 68 -3.84 -13.28 0.78
C GLU A 68 -3.48 -12.32 -0.36
N MET A 69 -4.00 -11.09 -0.36
CA MET A 69 -3.71 -10.09 -1.39
C MET A 69 -2.36 -9.40 -1.16
N MET A 70 -1.84 -9.43 0.07
CA MET A 70 -0.59 -8.76 0.45
C MET A 70 0.59 -9.70 0.74
N SER A 71 0.38 -11.02 0.74
CA SER A 71 1.45 -12.00 0.92
C SER A 71 2.48 -11.91 -0.19
N TRP A 72 3.74 -12.24 0.10
CA TRP A 72 4.76 -12.39 -0.95
C TRP A 72 4.41 -13.60 -1.81
N SER A 73 4.70 -13.52 -3.11
CA SER A 73 4.16 -14.42 -4.13
C SER A 73 4.56 -15.89 -3.96
N ASP A 74 5.64 -16.17 -3.22
CA ASP A 74 6.11 -17.52 -2.91
C ASP A 74 6.11 -17.84 -1.40
N PHE A 75 5.43 -17.02 -0.60
CA PHE A 75 5.35 -17.20 0.85
C PHE A 75 3.98 -16.74 1.39
N PRO A 76 2.93 -17.57 1.28
CA PRO A 76 1.63 -17.26 1.87
C PRO A 76 1.75 -17.04 3.38
N MET A 77 1.00 -16.07 3.90
CA MET A 77 0.85 -15.90 5.35
C MET A 77 0.24 -17.14 6.00
N PRO A 78 0.56 -17.43 7.28
CA PRO A 78 -0.05 -18.54 8.01
C PRO A 78 -1.58 -18.49 7.93
N LYS A 79 -2.22 -19.65 7.71
CA LYS A 79 -3.68 -19.73 7.55
C LYS A 79 -4.42 -19.29 8.81
N GLU A 80 -3.79 -19.39 9.98
CA GLU A 80 -4.28 -18.98 11.29
C GLU A 80 -4.36 -17.46 11.44
N TYR A 81 -3.59 -16.69 10.66
CA TYR A 81 -3.56 -15.23 10.78
C TYR A 81 -4.90 -14.62 10.37
N PRO A 82 -5.33 -13.52 11.03
CA PRO A 82 -6.55 -12.81 10.65
C PRO A 82 -6.41 -12.18 9.26
N ASN A 83 -7.52 -11.98 8.56
CA ASN A 83 -7.49 -11.40 7.21
C ASN A 83 -6.93 -9.97 7.21
N PHE A 84 -7.35 -9.13 8.16
CA PHE A 84 -6.73 -7.84 8.43
C PHE A 84 -5.91 -7.94 9.71
N MET A 85 -4.61 -7.72 9.58
CA MET A 85 -3.64 -7.98 10.63
C MET A 85 -3.29 -6.72 11.41
N HIS A 86 -3.24 -6.86 12.73
CA HIS A 86 -2.55 -5.90 13.60
C HIS A 86 -1.07 -5.82 13.21
N ASN A 87 -0.44 -4.66 13.39
CA ASN A 87 0.96 -4.42 13.00
C ASN A 87 1.94 -5.49 13.51
N THR A 88 1.72 -6.03 14.71
CA THR A 88 2.53 -7.11 15.29
C THR A 88 2.52 -8.40 14.46
N TYR A 89 1.38 -8.75 13.86
CA TYR A 89 1.28 -9.91 12.95
C TYR A 89 2.02 -9.65 11.65
N VAL A 90 1.98 -8.41 11.13
CA VAL A 90 2.73 -8.01 9.93
C VAL A 90 4.24 -8.12 10.19
N LEU A 91 4.73 -7.55 11.30
CA LEU A 91 6.13 -7.66 11.69
C LEU A 91 6.55 -9.13 11.89
N LYS A 92 5.72 -9.93 12.55
CA LYS A 92 5.99 -11.36 12.74
C LYS A 92 6.07 -12.10 11.40
N TYR A 93 5.22 -11.77 10.44
CA TYR A 93 5.31 -12.32 9.08
C TYR A 93 6.62 -11.94 8.38
N PHE A 94 7.10 -10.70 8.54
CA PHE A 94 8.42 -10.28 8.02
C PHE A 94 9.57 -11.06 8.67
N GLN A 95 9.49 -11.31 9.97
CA GLN A 95 10.47 -12.14 10.68
C GLN A 95 10.47 -13.58 10.16
N LEU A 96 9.28 -14.17 9.96
CA LEU A 96 9.13 -15.52 9.38
C LEU A 96 9.71 -15.60 7.96
N TYR A 97 9.48 -14.57 7.13
CA TYR A 97 10.05 -14.51 5.78
C TYR A 97 11.58 -14.40 5.84
N ALA A 98 12.11 -13.51 6.68
CA ALA A 98 13.55 -13.34 6.85
C ALA A 98 14.24 -14.61 7.37
N GLU A 99 13.59 -15.35 8.26
CA GLU A 99 14.07 -16.64 8.76
C GLU A 99 14.01 -17.72 7.66
N ARG A 100 12.86 -17.87 6.99
CA ARG A 100 12.63 -18.89 5.97
C ARG A 100 13.68 -18.85 4.85
N PHE A 101 14.07 -17.65 4.44
CA PHE A 101 15.01 -17.41 3.35
C PHE A 101 16.42 -17.01 3.84
N GLY A 102 16.67 -17.02 5.15
CA GLY A 102 18.00 -16.72 5.72
C GLY A 102 18.51 -15.32 5.43
N LEU A 103 17.61 -14.32 5.40
CA LEU A 103 17.91 -12.95 4.93
C LEU A 103 18.68 -12.11 5.95
N LYS A 104 18.53 -12.39 7.25
CA LYS A 104 19.07 -11.54 8.33
C LYS A 104 20.58 -11.35 8.26
N LYS A 105 21.34 -12.34 7.78
CA LYS A 105 22.81 -12.28 7.66
C LYS A 105 23.32 -11.23 6.65
N TYR A 106 22.43 -10.74 5.78
CA TYR A 106 22.76 -9.70 4.79
C TYR A 106 22.41 -8.29 5.30
N ILE A 107 21.84 -8.17 6.51
CA ILE A 107 21.39 -6.89 7.06
C ILE A 107 22.39 -6.38 8.10
N LYS A 108 22.96 -5.20 7.83
CA LYS A 108 23.71 -4.40 8.79
C LYS A 108 22.73 -3.48 9.51
N PHE A 109 22.30 -3.86 10.71
CA PHE A 109 21.45 -3.03 11.58
C PHE A 109 22.25 -1.87 12.20
N ASN A 110 21.57 -0.79 12.60
CA ASN A 110 22.19 0.43 13.10
C ASN A 110 23.18 1.04 12.09
N HIS A 111 22.95 0.86 10.79
CA HIS A 111 23.76 1.43 9.72
C HIS A 111 22.89 2.37 8.87
N ALA A 112 23.16 3.67 8.96
CA ALA A 112 22.45 4.69 8.20
C ALA A 112 23.23 5.05 6.93
N ILE A 113 22.56 5.04 5.77
CA ILE A 113 23.16 5.60 4.54
C ILE A 113 23.26 7.12 4.68
N ILE A 114 24.42 7.66 4.33
CA ILE A 114 24.69 9.09 4.27
C ILE A 114 24.53 9.59 2.83
N LYS A 115 25.24 8.94 1.88
CA LYS A 115 25.23 9.35 0.49
C LYS A 115 25.52 8.18 -0.46
N ILE A 116 24.92 8.22 -1.64
CA ILE A 116 25.14 7.34 -2.78
C ILE A 116 25.45 8.25 -3.97
N THR A 117 26.64 8.13 -4.52
CA THR A 117 27.09 8.89 -5.68
C THR A 117 27.57 7.94 -6.78
N PRO A 118 27.44 8.31 -8.06
CA PRO A 118 28.11 7.58 -9.13
C PRO A 118 29.61 7.46 -8.83
N ALA A 119 30.20 6.28 -9.06
CA ALA A 119 31.65 6.12 -8.95
C ALA A 119 32.36 6.95 -10.04
N LYS A 120 33.66 7.21 -9.86
CA LYS A 120 34.46 8.02 -10.81
C LYS A 120 34.45 7.47 -12.24
N ASP A 121 34.32 6.16 -12.40
CA ASP A 121 34.29 5.44 -13.67
C ASP A 121 32.88 4.91 -14.02
N PHE A 122 31.82 5.54 -13.50
CA PHE A 122 30.42 5.11 -13.69
C PHE A 122 30.03 4.84 -15.15
N GLU A 123 30.51 5.65 -16.10
CA GLU A 123 30.18 5.47 -17.52
C GLU A 123 30.73 4.16 -18.12
N SER A 124 31.79 3.58 -17.54
CA SER A 124 32.29 2.26 -17.93
C SER A 124 31.77 1.14 -17.03
N THR A 125 31.69 1.37 -15.71
CA THR A 125 31.39 0.33 -14.71
C THR A 125 29.93 0.26 -14.29
N GLY A 126 29.23 1.40 -14.26
CA GLY A 126 27.91 1.55 -13.65
C GLY A 126 27.91 1.41 -12.12
N GLN A 127 29.07 1.53 -11.47
CA GLN A 127 29.22 1.30 -10.03
C GLN A 127 28.91 2.54 -9.18
N TRP A 128 28.55 2.30 -7.93
CA TRP A 128 28.13 3.32 -6.97
C TRP A 128 29.08 3.37 -5.78
N GLU A 129 29.47 4.58 -5.38
CA GLU A 129 30.10 4.83 -4.10
C GLU A 129 29.00 5.03 -3.04
N VAL A 130 28.97 4.15 -2.04
CA VAL A 130 27.99 4.15 -0.97
C VAL A 130 28.67 4.50 0.35
N ARG A 131 28.37 5.69 0.87
CA ARG A 131 28.83 6.17 2.16
C ARG A 131 27.76 5.98 3.23
N TYR A 132 28.14 5.36 4.34
CA TYR A 132 27.23 5.00 5.43
C TYR A 132 27.90 5.12 6.81
N LYS A 133 27.08 5.22 7.85
CA LYS A 133 27.53 5.38 9.24
C LYS A 133 27.04 4.23 10.11
N ASN A 134 27.94 3.60 10.85
CA ASN A 134 27.58 2.73 11.97
C ASN A 134 27.20 3.61 13.16
N LEU A 135 25.92 3.61 13.53
CA LEU A 135 25.35 4.48 14.56
C LEU A 135 25.77 4.08 15.99
N LYS A 136 26.24 2.84 16.19
CA LYS A 136 26.73 2.38 17.51
C LYS A 136 28.17 2.80 17.76
N GLU A 137 28.99 2.81 16.72
CA GLU A 137 30.43 3.14 16.79
C GLU A 137 30.71 4.60 16.40
N ASP A 138 29.69 5.33 15.93
CA ASP A 138 29.80 6.68 15.38
C ASP A 138 30.80 6.81 14.21
N LYS A 139 31.04 5.72 13.48
CA LYS A 139 32.07 5.62 12.44
C LYS A 139 31.47 5.59 11.03
N GLU A 140 32.06 6.35 10.12
CA GLU A 140 31.70 6.37 8.69
C GLU A 140 32.56 5.41 7.87
N TYR A 141 31.95 4.85 6.83
CA TYR A 141 32.57 3.93 5.88
C TYR A 141 32.11 4.29 4.47
N THR A 142 32.96 3.97 3.50
CA THR A 142 32.66 4.09 2.08
C THR A 142 33.00 2.78 1.39
N GLU A 143 32.07 2.25 0.60
CA GLU A 143 32.25 1.01 -0.18
C GLU A 143 31.71 1.18 -1.61
N ILE A 144 32.28 0.43 -2.55
CA ILE A 144 31.81 0.38 -3.94
C ILE A 144 30.85 -0.80 -4.14
N PHE A 145 29.76 -0.56 -4.87
CA PHE A 145 28.75 -1.55 -5.24
C PHE A 145 28.44 -1.52 -6.74
N ASP A 146 28.08 -2.68 -7.30
CA ASP A 146 27.73 -2.83 -8.72
C ASP A 146 26.32 -2.31 -9.04
N ALA A 147 25.45 -2.28 -8.03
CA ALA A 147 24.11 -1.74 -8.15
C ALA A 147 23.53 -1.32 -6.79
N ALA A 148 22.43 -0.56 -6.80
CA ALA A 148 21.71 -0.14 -5.61
C ALA A 148 20.18 -0.26 -5.72
N LEU A 149 19.52 -0.68 -4.64
CA LEU A 149 18.07 -0.74 -4.49
C LEU A 149 17.63 0.18 -3.34
N CYS A 150 17.00 1.30 -3.68
CA CYS A 150 16.49 2.27 -2.70
C CYS A 150 15.14 1.81 -2.15
N CYS A 151 15.11 1.42 -0.86
CA CYS A 151 13.96 0.80 -0.20
C CYS A 151 13.52 1.53 1.08
N THR A 152 13.83 2.83 1.22
CA THR A 152 13.58 3.62 2.45
C THR A 152 12.12 3.91 2.75
N GLY A 153 11.22 3.69 1.79
CA GLY A 153 9.81 4.07 1.91
C GLY A 153 9.61 5.59 1.81
N HIS A 154 8.38 6.04 2.09
CA HIS A 154 7.95 7.42 1.84
C HIS A 154 7.00 7.98 2.93
N HIS A 155 7.07 7.44 4.16
CA HIS A 155 6.20 7.78 5.29
C HIS A 155 7.00 8.10 6.58
N ALA A 156 8.10 8.83 6.45
CA ALA A 156 8.93 9.24 7.59
C ALA A 156 8.93 10.77 7.79
N ASN A 157 9.15 11.54 6.72
CA ASN A 157 9.27 13.00 6.84
C ASN A 157 7.88 13.65 6.94
N LYS A 158 7.60 14.29 8.07
CA LYS A 158 6.31 14.88 8.39
C LYS A 158 5.98 16.04 7.45
N ASN A 159 4.69 16.22 7.15
CA ASN A 159 4.19 17.44 6.54
C ASN A 159 3.43 18.24 7.60
N GLU A 160 4.06 19.24 8.19
CA GLU A 160 3.53 20.00 9.35
C GLU A 160 3.16 21.43 8.95
N PRO A 161 1.94 21.66 8.42
CA PRO A 161 1.50 23.02 8.11
C PRO A 161 1.36 23.85 9.39
N LYS A 162 1.86 25.09 9.36
CA LYS A 162 1.65 26.07 10.42
C LYS A 162 0.42 26.93 10.10
N PHE A 163 -0.45 27.11 11.08
CA PHE A 163 -1.61 28.00 10.99
C PHE A 163 -1.39 29.26 11.86
N PRO A 164 -2.06 30.39 11.58
CA PRO A 164 -2.02 31.55 12.47
C PRO A 164 -2.39 31.18 13.91
N GLY A 165 -1.69 31.71 14.91
CA GLY A 165 -1.93 31.38 16.32
C GLY A 165 -1.13 30.19 16.86
N HIS A 166 -0.27 29.56 16.03
CA HIS A 166 0.39 28.28 16.37
C HIS A 166 1.28 28.36 17.61
N GLU A 167 2.03 29.44 17.77
CA GLU A 167 2.95 29.62 18.89
C GLU A 167 2.22 30.08 20.17
N GLU A 168 1.02 30.67 20.05
CA GLU A 168 0.20 31.09 21.20
C GLU A 168 -0.73 29.98 21.73
N PHE A 169 -0.92 28.89 20.98
CA PHE A 169 -1.79 27.78 21.39
C PHE A 169 -1.16 27.03 22.58
N GLN A 170 -1.91 26.95 23.68
CA GLN A 170 -1.44 26.38 24.94
C GLN A 170 -1.61 24.85 25.01
N GLY A 171 -2.45 24.27 24.14
CA GLY A 171 -2.60 22.83 24.01
C GLY A 171 -1.44 22.18 23.27
N LYS A 172 -1.46 20.85 23.17
CA LYS A 172 -0.42 20.09 22.47
C LYS A 172 -0.73 20.00 20.97
N ILE A 173 0.24 20.32 20.12
CA ILE A 173 0.18 20.05 18.67
C ILE A 173 1.17 18.93 18.35
N LEU A 174 0.73 17.89 17.65
CA LEU A 174 1.61 16.80 17.20
C LEU A 174 1.23 16.34 15.79
N HIS A 175 2.21 15.87 15.03
CA HIS A 175 1.94 15.17 13.77
C HIS A 175 1.50 13.72 14.04
N SER A 176 0.68 13.14 13.16
CA SER A 176 0.22 11.75 13.29
C SER A 176 1.37 10.72 13.38
N HIS A 177 2.56 11.10 12.90
CA HIS A 177 3.81 10.34 13.06
C HIS A 177 4.30 10.22 14.52
N ASP A 178 4.00 11.19 15.38
CA ASP A 178 4.40 11.20 16.78
C ASP A 178 3.29 10.67 17.70
N TYR A 179 2.07 10.50 17.17
CA TYR A 179 0.99 9.84 17.87
C TYR A 179 1.32 8.34 18.06
N ARG A 180 1.01 7.79 19.23
CA ARG A 180 1.28 6.38 19.56
C ARG A 180 0.02 5.62 19.90
N ASP A 181 -0.74 6.11 20.86
CA ASP A 181 -2.04 5.60 21.27
C ASP A 181 -2.82 6.67 22.03
N GLN A 182 -4.05 6.32 22.40
CA GLN A 182 -5.02 7.21 23.05
C GLN A 182 -4.73 7.52 24.53
N ARG A 183 -3.82 6.82 25.19
CA ARG A 183 -3.62 6.95 26.65
C ARG A 183 -3.13 8.35 27.01
N GLY A 184 -3.70 8.94 28.06
CA GLY A 184 -3.44 10.31 28.47
C GLY A 184 -4.34 11.34 27.78
N TYR A 185 -5.27 10.90 26.94
CA TYR A 185 -6.28 11.74 26.29
C TYR A 185 -7.71 11.43 26.74
N GLU A 186 -7.87 10.69 27.84
CA GLU A 186 -9.15 10.46 28.51
C GLU A 186 -9.77 11.80 28.93
N ASP A 187 -11.06 12.00 28.62
CA ASP A 187 -11.83 13.20 28.95
C ASP A 187 -11.23 14.51 28.39
N LYS A 188 -10.38 14.42 27.36
CA LYS A 188 -9.77 15.57 26.67
C LYS A 188 -10.56 15.99 25.43
N ARG A 189 -10.36 17.23 24.98
CA ARG A 189 -10.92 17.73 23.72
C ARG A 189 -9.82 17.79 22.66
N ALA A 190 -10.06 17.13 21.53
CA ALA A 190 -9.05 16.97 20.48
C ALA A 190 -9.54 17.44 19.11
N VAL A 191 -8.64 18.00 18.30
CA VAL A 191 -8.86 18.27 16.88
C VAL A 191 -7.92 17.41 16.04
N VAL A 192 -8.45 16.63 15.10
CA VAL A 192 -7.66 15.87 14.13
C VAL A 192 -7.76 16.55 12.77
N VAL A 193 -6.64 16.96 12.20
CA VAL A 193 -6.57 17.71 10.94
C VAL A 193 -6.10 16.79 9.81
N GLY A 194 -6.97 16.56 8.82
CA GLY A 194 -6.63 15.79 7.63
C GLY A 194 -7.19 14.37 7.64
N VAL A 195 -7.79 14.00 6.51
CA VAL A 195 -8.64 12.80 6.37
C VAL A 195 -7.93 11.64 5.66
N GLY A 196 -6.64 11.46 5.93
CA GLY A 196 -5.92 10.25 5.54
C GLY A 196 -6.33 9.04 6.39
N ASN A 197 -5.82 7.85 6.04
CA ASN A 197 -6.03 6.64 6.86
C ASN A 197 -5.60 6.91 8.32
N SER A 198 -4.43 7.53 8.54
CA SER A 198 -3.97 7.91 9.88
C SER A 198 -4.95 8.84 10.62
N GLY A 199 -5.52 9.84 9.94
CA GLY A 199 -6.47 10.76 10.56
C GLY A 199 -7.77 10.07 10.97
N ASN A 200 -8.26 9.16 10.12
CA ASN A 200 -9.46 8.37 10.41
C ASN A 200 -9.24 7.45 11.62
N ASP A 201 -8.08 6.78 11.67
CA ASP A 201 -7.74 5.88 12.76
C ASP A 201 -7.55 6.65 14.08
N VAL A 202 -6.83 7.77 14.07
CA VAL A 202 -6.67 8.63 15.26
C VAL A 202 -8.02 9.17 15.74
N ALA A 203 -8.85 9.69 14.83
CA ALA A 203 -10.16 10.22 15.20
C ALA A 203 -11.07 9.12 15.80
N SER A 204 -11.05 7.92 15.23
CA SER A 204 -11.85 6.79 15.71
C SER A 204 -11.33 6.25 17.05
N GLU A 205 -10.02 6.23 17.24
CA GLU A 205 -9.39 5.77 18.49
C GLU A 205 -9.63 6.77 19.63
N LEU A 206 -9.37 8.06 19.41
CA LEU A 206 -9.64 9.11 20.41
C LEU A 206 -11.13 9.21 20.72
N GLY A 207 -12.01 9.02 19.73
CA GLY A 207 -13.47 9.01 19.92
C GLY A 207 -13.98 7.85 20.80
N LYS A 208 -13.11 6.99 21.34
CA LYS A 208 -13.45 5.99 22.37
C LYS A 208 -13.31 6.52 23.79
N VAL A 209 -12.47 7.54 24.01
CA VAL A 209 -12.00 7.93 25.35
C VAL A 209 -12.01 9.43 25.62
N ALA A 210 -11.91 10.26 24.59
CA ALA A 210 -11.89 11.71 24.69
C ALA A 210 -13.29 12.24 25.01
N GLU A 211 -13.38 13.40 25.67
CA GLU A 211 -14.65 14.12 25.86
C GLU A 211 -15.27 14.45 24.50
N LYS A 212 -14.44 14.95 23.57
CA LYS A 212 -14.87 15.32 22.23
C LYS A 212 -13.72 15.29 21.23
N VAL A 213 -13.99 14.76 20.04
CA VAL A 213 -13.07 14.84 18.90
C VAL A 213 -13.71 15.65 17.78
N TYR A 214 -12.98 16.61 17.24
CA TYR A 214 -13.35 17.36 16.04
C TYR A 214 -12.46 16.90 14.88
N PHE A 215 -13.06 16.35 13.84
CA PHE A 215 -12.34 15.82 12.70
C PHE A 215 -12.44 16.77 11.50
N SER A 216 -11.35 17.49 11.24
CA SER A 216 -11.28 18.58 10.27
C SER A 216 -10.90 18.08 8.88
N THR A 217 -11.68 18.52 7.89
CA THR A 217 -11.42 18.29 6.47
C THR A 217 -11.65 19.55 5.65
N ARG A 218 -10.75 19.80 4.68
CA ARG A 218 -10.87 20.94 3.76
C ARG A 218 -11.84 20.69 2.60
N ARG A 219 -12.01 19.43 2.18
CA ARG A 219 -12.67 19.11 0.89
C ARG A 219 -13.74 18.03 1.01
N GLY A 220 -13.95 17.46 2.19
CA GLY A 220 -14.61 16.17 2.32
C GLY A 220 -13.75 15.02 1.77
N PHE A 221 -14.23 13.79 1.93
CA PHE A 221 -13.62 12.58 1.39
C PHE A 221 -14.60 11.41 1.40
N TRP A 222 -14.39 10.47 0.48
CA TRP A 222 -15.10 9.19 0.51
C TRP A 222 -14.41 8.24 1.50
N VAL A 223 -15.17 7.75 2.48
CA VAL A 223 -14.75 6.68 3.41
C VAL A 223 -15.21 5.35 2.82
N THR A 224 -14.29 4.40 2.74
CA THR A 224 -14.58 3.02 2.35
C THR A 224 -14.42 2.08 3.54
N PHE A 225 -14.68 0.80 3.32
CA PHE A 225 -14.68 -0.22 4.37
C PHE A 225 -13.72 -1.33 4.00
N LYS A 226 -13.04 -1.89 5.01
CA LYS A 226 -12.19 -3.07 4.84
C LYS A 226 -13.04 -4.29 4.47
N SER A 227 -14.23 -4.38 5.05
CA SER A 227 -15.18 -5.47 4.85
C SER A 227 -16.24 -5.14 3.79
N ASP A 228 -16.65 -6.13 2.99
CA ASP A 228 -17.82 -6.06 2.11
C ASP A 228 -19.13 -6.37 2.87
N LYS A 229 -20.28 -6.30 2.20
CA LYS A 229 -21.60 -6.44 2.87
C LYS A 229 -21.82 -7.82 3.50
N LYS A 230 -21.02 -8.82 3.11
CA LYS A 230 -21.06 -10.18 3.65
C LYS A 230 -19.96 -10.41 4.70
N GLY A 231 -19.19 -9.38 5.05
CA GLY A 231 -18.09 -9.46 6.01
C GLY A 231 -16.80 -10.03 5.43
N PHE A 232 -16.69 -10.19 4.11
CA PHE A 232 -15.44 -10.61 3.46
C PHE A 232 -14.52 -9.42 3.22
N PRO A 233 -13.19 -9.62 3.16
CA PRO A 233 -12.30 -8.55 2.75
C PRO A 233 -12.68 -7.99 1.37
N TRP A 234 -12.75 -6.66 1.26
CA TRP A 234 -13.18 -5.97 0.05
C TRP A 234 -12.27 -6.29 -1.14
N ASP A 235 -10.95 -6.31 -0.91
CA ASP A 235 -9.94 -6.53 -1.95
C ASP A 235 -9.99 -7.94 -2.56
N ILE A 236 -10.32 -8.98 -1.78
CA ILE A 236 -10.57 -10.35 -2.25
C ILE A 236 -11.68 -10.39 -3.31
N ASN A 237 -12.67 -9.51 -3.20
CA ASN A 237 -13.82 -9.48 -4.09
C ASN A 237 -13.65 -8.52 -5.27
N GLN A 238 -12.94 -7.41 -5.08
CA GLN A 238 -12.79 -6.37 -6.12
C GLN A 238 -11.54 -6.53 -6.99
N LEU A 239 -10.46 -7.12 -6.46
CA LEU A 239 -9.20 -7.30 -7.19
C LEU A 239 -9.19 -8.66 -7.90
N ARG A 240 -10.13 -8.83 -8.84
CA ARG A 240 -10.32 -10.05 -9.65
C ARG A 240 -10.25 -9.71 -11.13
N ARG A 241 -9.65 -10.58 -11.96
CA ARG A 241 -9.38 -10.30 -13.37
C ARG A 241 -10.66 -10.14 -14.19
N LEU A 242 -11.59 -11.09 -14.12
CA LEU A 242 -12.81 -11.07 -14.93
C LEU A 242 -13.72 -9.88 -14.64
N PRO A 243 -14.07 -9.55 -13.38
CA PRO A 243 -14.84 -8.33 -13.09
C PRO A 243 -14.12 -7.06 -13.52
N GLN A 244 -12.80 -6.94 -13.29
CA GLN A 244 -12.01 -5.80 -13.74
C GLN A 244 -12.03 -5.64 -15.26
N PHE A 245 -11.95 -6.75 -16.00
CA PHE A 245 -12.07 -6.74 -17.47
C PHE A 245 -13.41 -6.14 -17.91
N PHE A 246 -14.54 -6.60 -17.36
CA PHE A 246 -15.84 -6.02 -17.71
C PHE A 246 -16.01 -4.57 -17.25
N LEU A 247 -15.52 -4.22 -16.06
CA LEU A 247 -15.52 -2.84 -15.56
C LEU A 247 -14.65 -1.91 -16.42
N SER A 248 -13.65 -2.43 -17.12
CA SER A 248 -12.78 -1.61 -17.98
C SER A 248 -13.54 -0.98 -19.16
N PHE A 249 -14.59 -1.63 -19.66
CA PHE A 249 -15.46 -1.12 -20.73
C PHE A 249 -16.48 -0.07 -20.26
N LEU A 250 -16.73 0.03 -18.94
CA LEU A 250 -17.69 1.00 -18.43
C LEU A 250 -17.11 2.42 -18.41
N PRO A 251 -17.90 3.45 -18.78
CA PRO A 251 -17.52 4.84 -18.59
C PRO A 251 -17.08 5.13 -17.16
N TYR A 252 -16.07 5.99 -17.00
CA TYR A 252 -15.52 6.34 -15.67
C TYR A 252 -16.61 6.87 -14.71
N SER A 253 -17.53 7.68 -15.21
CA SER A 253 -18.65 8.23 -14.43
C SER A 253 -19.56 7.13 -13.88
N TRP A 254 -19.85 6.09 -14.65
CA TRP A 254 -20.70 4.97 -14.24
C TRP A 254 -20.03 4.14 -13.15
N LYS A 255 -18.74 3.84 -13.31
CA LYS A 255 -17.94 3.17 -12.27
C LYS A 255 -18.00 3.95 -10.96
N CYS A 256 -17.79 5.26 -11.01
CA CYS A 256 -17.87 6.11 -9.82
C CYS A 256 -19.26 6.08 -9.21
N THR A 257 -20.32 6.23 -10.00
CA THR A 257 -21.71 6.24 -9.49
C THR A 257 -22.06 4.90 -8.84
N MET A 258 -21.69 3.77 -9.44
CA MET A 258 -21.92 2.45 -8.84
C MET A 258 -21.22 2.30 -7.49
N ALA A 259 -19.96 2.72 -7.41
CA ALA A 259 -19.18 2.62 -6.18
C ALA A 259 -19.65 3.61 -5.10
N GLU A 260 -19.99 4.84 -5.47
CA GLU A 260 -20.57 5.87 -4.59
C GLU A 260 -21.92 5.42 -4.02
N ASN A 261 -22.81 4.86 -4.85
CA ASN A 261 -24.08 4.29 -4.38
C ASN A 261 -23.85 3.14 -3.39
N ALA A 262 -22.89 2.25 -3.69
CA ALA A 262 -22.61 1.10 -2.84
C ALA A 262 -22.06 1.48 -1.45
N ILE A 263 -21.26 2.55 -1.35
CA ILE A 263 -20.77 3.03 -0.04
C ILE A 263 -21.80 3.88 0.69
N ASN A 264 -22.62 4.66 -0.02
CA ASN A 264 -23.69 5.47 0.58
C ASN A 264 -24.81 4.61 1.17
N GLU A 265 -25.02 3.40 0.67
CA GLU A 265 -25.95 2.44 1.27
C GLU A 265 -25.55 2.02 2.70
N ARG A 266 -24.26 2.12 3.06
CA ARG A 266 -23.81 1.87 4.44
C ARG A 266 -23.97 3.08 5.34
N PHE A 267 -23.62 4.25 4.83
CA PHE A 267 -23.89 5.54 5.46
C PHE A 267 -23.80 6.65 4.41
N ASP A 268 -24.75 7.58 4.45
CA ASP A 268 -24.82 8.64 3.46
C ASP A 268 -23.77 9.74 3.74
N HIS A 269 -22.80 9.88 2.83
CA HIS A 269 -21.68 10.81 3.05
C HIS A 269 -22.12 12.27 3.05
N GLU A 270 -23.24 12.61 2.41
CA GLU A 270 -23.76 13.98 2.38
C GLU A 270 -24.32 14.36 3.75
N THR A 271 -25.19 13.52 4.30
CA THR A 271 -25.78 13.64 5.63
C THR A 271 -24.72 13.73 6.72
N PHE A 272 -23.60 13.00 6.56
CA PHE A 272 -22.48 13.00 7.51
C PHE A 272 -21.49 14.17 7.31
N GLY A 273 -21.73 15.07 6.34
CA GLY A 273 -20.84 16.20 6.06
C GLY A 273 -19.49 15.81 5.45
N LEU A 274 -19.39 14.63 4.84
CA LEU A 274 -18.14 14.07 4.30
C LEU A 274 -18.08 14.09 2.76
N LYS A 275 -19.21 14.19 2.06
CA LYS A 275 -19.28 14.12 0.60
C LYS A 275 -18.39 15.19 -0.05
N PRO A 276 -17.34 14.79 -0.81
CA PRO A 276 -16.48 15.72 -1.50
C PRO A 276 -17.05 16.15 -2.86
N LYS A 277 -16.46 17.19 -3.45
CA LYS A 277 -16.76 17.61 -4.84
C LYS A 277 -16.23 16.62 -5.89
N HIS A 278 -15.17 15.87 -5.57
CA HIS A 278 -14.56 14.91 -6.49
C HIS A 278 -15.23 13.52 -6.42
N ARG A 279 -15.02 12.69 -7.45
CA ARG A 279 -15.56 11.33 -7.51
C ARG A 279 -14.73 10.34 -6.67
N ILE A 280 -15.32 9.21 -6.29
CA ILE A 280 -14.69 8.23 -5.39
C ILE A 280 -13.31 7.73 -5.85
N PHE A 281 -13.12 7.49 -7.15
CA PHE A 281 -11.85 7.00 -7.71
C PHE A 281 -10.84 8.10 -8.07
N SER A 282 -11.15 9.35 -7.69
CA SER A 282 -10.28 10.53 -7.84
C SER A 282 -9.49 10.85 -6.57
N GLN A 283 -9.54 9.97 -5.55
CA GLN A 283 -8.74 10.08 -4.32
C GLN A 283 -8.09 8.73 -4.00
N HIS A 284 -7.05 8.75 -3.16
CA HIS A 284 -6.56 7.50 -2.57
C HIS A 284 -7.61 6.89 -1.64
N GLY A 285 -7.71 5.56 -1.64
CA GLY A 285 -8.63 4.82 -0.78
C GLY A 285 -8.39 5.11 0.69
N THR A 286 -9.44 5.52 1.40
CA THR A 286 -9.39 5.76 2.85
C THR A 286 -10.42 4.86 3.50
N ALA A 287 -9.96 3.84 4.21
CA ALA A 287 -10.81 2.78 4.74
C ALA A 287 -10.88 2.86 6.27
N ASN A 288 -12.09 2.99 6.80
CA ASN A 288 -12.31 2.96 8.25
C ASN A 288 -13.72 2.47 8.57
N ASP A 289 -13.80 1.31 9.22
CA ASP A 289 -15.06 0.64 9.56
C ASP A 289 -15.70 1.22 10.85
N GLU A 290 -15.00 2.05 11.63
CA GLU A 290 -15.46 2.61 12.90
C GLU A 290 -15.96 4.06 12.81
N LEU A 291 -15.44 4.86 11.89
CA LEU A 291 -15.74 6.30 11.82
C LEU A 291 -17.25 6.60 11.78
N PRO A 292 -18.10 5.91 10.99
CA PRO A 292 -19.53 6.23 10.94
C PRO A 292 -20.22 6.12 12.30
N ILE A 293 -19.91 5.09 13.10
CA ILE A 293 -20.53 4.94 14.43
C ILE A 293 -19.99 5.98 15.43
N ARG A 294 -18.75 6.44 15.26
CA ARG A 294 -18.18 7.54 16.07
C ARG A 294 -18.88 8.86 15.80
N VAL A 295 -19.24 9.13 14.54
CA VAL A 295 -20.02 10.32 14.17
C VAL A 295 -21.45 10.21 14.70
N LEU A 296 -22.13 9.07 14.49
CA LEU A 296 -23.51 8.87 14.97
C LEU A 296 -23.67 8.94 16.49
N SER A 297 -22.65 8.49 17.24
CA SER A 297 -22.62 8.62 18.70
C SER A 297 -22.28 10.03 19.18
N GLY A 298 -21.92 10.94 18.28
CA GLY A 298 -21.50 12.29 18.62
C GLY A 298 -20.12 12.40 19.26
N THR A 299 -19.38 11.30 19.41
CA THR A 299 -18.00 11.32 19.96
C THR A 299 -17.02 11.99 19.00
N VAL A 300 -17.25 11.87 17.70
CA VAL A 300 -16.53 12.59 16.63
C VAL A 300 -17.49 13.54 15.92
N ALA A 301 -17.12 14.81 15.81
CA ALA A 301 -17.84 15.81 15.02
C ALA A 301 -17.01 16.22 13.79
N ILE A 302 -17.59 16.14 12.60
CA ILE A 302 -16.92 16.60 11.38
C ILE A 302 -16.88 18.14 11.37
N LYS A 303 -15.74 18.71 11.03
CA LYS A 303 -15.51 20.15 10.94
C LYS A 303 -14.88 20.54 9.59
N PRO A 304 -15.11 21.78 9.12
CA PRO A 304 -14.41 22.28 7.93
C PRO A 304 -12.93 22.55 8.25
N ASN A 305 -12.22 23.19 7.32
CA ASN A 305 -10.78 23.39 7.45
C ASN A 305 -10.42 24.26 8.67
N VAL A 306 -9.30 23.93 9.32
CA VAL A 306 -8.69 24.82 10.33
C VAL A 306 -8.11 26.05 9.63
N VAL A 307 -8.38 27.23 10.19
CA VAL A 307 -7.86 28.51 9.68
C VAL A 307 -6.94 29.22 10.69
N GLY A 308 -6.87 28.75 11.92
CA GLY A 308 -5.98 29.28 12.94
C GLY A 308 -6.31 28.78 14.34
N TYR A 309 -5.57 29.28 15.31
CA TYR A 309 -5.71 28.96 16.72
C TYR A 309 -6.06 30.22 17.53
N THR A 310 -6.71 30.03 18.67
CA THR A 310 -6.70 30.98 19.80
C THR A 310 -5.70 30.45 20.84
N LYS A 311 -5.59 31.10 22.01
CA LYS A 311 -4.74 30.58 23.09
C LYS A 311 -5.17 29.18 23.56
N THR A 312 -6.47 28.89 23.55
CA THR A 312 -7.03 27.65 24.12
C THR A 312 -7.93 26.90 23.15
N GLY A 313 -8.05 27.34 21.90
CA GLY A 313 -9.05 26.83 20.96
C GLY A 313 -8.60 26.84 19.50
N VAL A 314 -9.46 26.30 18.63
CA VAL A 314 -9.23 26.14 17.19
C VAL A 314 -10.32 26.85 16.41
N LYS A 315 -9.92 27.65 15.41
CA LYS A 315 -10.82 28.39 14.51
C LYS A 315 -11.00 27.61 13.21
N PHE A 316 -12.24 27.55 12.72
CA PHE A 316 -12.61 26.86 11.50
C PHE A 316 -13.08 27.82 10.40
N GLU A 317 -13.04 27.35 9.15
CA GLU A 317 -13.36 28.13 7.95
C GLU A 317 -14.82 28.61 7.90
N ASP A 318 -15.73 27.94 8.58
CA ASP A 318 -17.14 28.33 8.71
C ASP A 318 -17.38 29.43 9.76
N GLY A 319 -16.32 29.95 10.37
CA GLY A 319 -16.38 30.95 11.44
C GLY A 319 -16.63 30.35 12.83
N THR A 320 -16.83 29.04 12.95
CA THR A 320 -16.95 28.39 14.26
C THR A 320 -15.61 28.35 14.98
N VAL A 321 -15.66 28.41 16.31
CA VAL A 321 -14.50 28.27 17.19
C VAL A 321 -14.82 27.22 18.23
N GLU A 322 -13.93 26.26 18.41
CA GLU A 322 -14.03 25.29 19.49
C GLU A 322 -12.95 25.61 20.52
N ASP A 323 -13.37 25.96 21.73
CA ASP A 323 -12.50 26.30 22.85
C ASP A 323 -12.12 25.08 23.69
N ASN A 324 -11.15 25.29 24.58
CA ASN A 324 -10.60 24.32 25.52
C ASN A 324 -10.07 23.05 24.81
N ILE A 325 -9.35 23.22 23.71
CA ILE A 325 -8.74 22.12 22.96
C ILE A 325 -7.39 21.77 23.61
N ASP A 326 -7.29 20.55 24.14
CA ASP A 326 -6.07 20.03 24.75
C ASP A 326 -5.08 19.49 23.71
N LEU A 327 -5.59 18.96 22.59
CA LEU A 327 -4.78 18.26 21.59
C LEU A 327 -5.17 18.64 20.16
N VAL A 328 -4.16 18.88 19.32
CA VAL A 328 -4.31 18.94 17.86
C VAL A 328 -3.39 17.89 17.24
N VAL A 329 -3.97 16.97 16.47
CA VAL A 329 -3.23 15.97 15.68
C VAL A 329 -3.23 16.35 14.21
N LEU A 330 -2.06 16.69 13.67
CA LEU A 330 -1.85 16.93 12.26
C LEU A 330 -1.68 15.59 11.52
N ALA A 331 -2.77 15.08 10.96
CA ALA A 331 -2.78 13.92 10.06
C ALA A 331 -2.66 14.36 8.58
N THR A 332 -1.72 15.27 8.34
CA THR A 332 -1.51 16.03 7.10
C THR A 332 -0.58 15.36 6.09
N GLY A 333 -0.16 14.12 6.38
CA GLY A 333 0.59 13.27 5.47
C GLY A 333 2.10 13.44 5.59
N TYR A 334 2.82 13.02 4.56
CA TYR A 334 4.27 12.94 4.57
C TYR A 334 4.84 13.54 3.30
N ASN A 335 6.04 14.11 3.44
CA ASN A 335 6.92 14.40 2.32
C ASN A 335 7.87 13.22 2.14
N PHE A 336 8.35 12.99 0.92
CA PHE A 336 9.39 12.00 0.69
C PHE A 336 10.42 12.50 -0.30
N GLY A 337 11.57 11.86 -0.28
CA GLY A 337 12.70 12.18 -1.13
C GLY A 337 13.86 11.25 -0.84
N PHE A 338 14.91 11.38 -1.64
CA PHE A 338 16.11 10.57 -1.54
C PHE A 338 17.33 11.47 -1.34
N PRO A 339 17.41 12.24 -0.22
CA PRO A 339 18.50 13.20 0.00
C PRO A 339 19.89 12.53 0.06
N TYR A 340 19.89 11.23 0.36
CA TYR A 340 21.07 10.38 0.37
C TYR A 340 21.46 9.88 -1.03
N VAL A 341 20.71 10.16 -2.09
CA VAL A 341 21.12 9.88 -3.48
C VAL A 341 21.61 11.19 -4.10
N ASP A 342 22.56 11.11 -5.03
CA ASP A 342 23.01 12.27 -5.78
C ASP A 342 21.89 12.93 -6.60
N GLU A 343 21.84 14.26 -6.62
CA GLU A 343 20.78 15.02 -7.29
C GLU A 343 20.81 14.86 -8.81
N SER A 344 21.97 14.50 -9.39
CA SER A 344 22.09 14.16 -10.81
C SER A 344 21.33 12.89 -11.21
N VAL A 345 21.00 12.03 -10.24
CA VAL A 345 20.27 10.76 -10.47
C VAL A 345 18.78 10.98 -10.30
N ILE A 346 18.39 11.65 -9.22
CA ILE A 346 16.99 11.87 -8.90
C ILE A 346 16.80 13.13 -8.08
N THR A 347 15.74 13.88 -8.40
CA THR A 347 15.23 14.96 -7.56
C THR A 347 13.75 14.71 -7.28
N VAL A 348 13.32 15.05 -6.06
CA VAL A 348 11.91 14.94 -5.66
C VAL A 348 11.46 16.32 -5.22
N LYS A 349 10.48 16.87 -5.93
CA LYS A 349 9.89 18.17 -5.62
C LYS A 349 8.39 18.02 -5.49
N ASP A 350 7.83 18.51 -4.38
CA ASP A 350 6.39 18.41 -4.11
C ASP A 350 5.85 16.97 -4.22
N ASN A 351 6.62 16.00 -3.75
CA ASN A 351 6.34 14.56 -3.87
C ASN A 351 6.21 14.04 -5.31
N LYS A 352 6.60 14.82 -6.32
CA LYS A 352 6.64 14.37 -7.72
C LYS A 352 7.96 13.69 -8.01
N LEU A 353 7.87 12.55 -8.67
CA LEU A 353 8.96 11.62 -8.87
C LEU A 353 9.05 11.28 -10.36
N ASP A 354 10.23 11.50 -10.94
CA ASP A 354 10.48 11.25 -12.35
C ASP A 354 11.23 9.92 -12.49
N LEU A 355 10.46 8.83 -12.47
CA LEU A 355 10.95 7.47 -12.64
C LEU A 355 10.10 6.72 -13.65
N TYR A 356 10.76 6.03 -14.58
CA TYR A 356 10.11 5.09 -15.49
C TYR A 356 9.47 3.96 -14.69
N GLU A 357 8.15 3.82 -14.88
CA GLU A 357 7.26 2.94 -14.11
C GLU A 357 7.42 3.02 -12.58
N TYR A 358 7.81 4.19 -12.05
CA TYR A 358 8.08 4.40 -10.62
C TYR A 358 9.25 3.58 -10.06
N VAL A 359 10.15 3.09 -10.92
CA VAL A 359 11.31 2.26 -10.54
C VAL A 359 12.64 2.87 -11.00
N TRP A 360 12.73 3.33 -12.26
CA TRP A 360 14.03 3.60 -12.89
C TRP A 360 14.28 5.09 -13.16
N PRO A 361 15.41 5.65 -12.72
CA PRO A 361 15.83 6.99 -13.14
C PRO A 361 16.41 6.95 -14.55
N LEU A 362 16.43 8.11 -15.21
CA LEU A 362 16.95 8.27 -16.57
C LEU A 362 18.46 8.51 -16.56
N ILE A 363 19.24 7.44 -16.39
CA ILE A 363 20.71 7.47 -16.32
C ILE A 363 21.35 6.52 -17.35
N SER A 364 22.65 6.73 -17.65
CA SER A 364 23.39 5.98 -18.69
C SER A 364 23.54 4.49 -18.39
N LYS A 365 23.63 4.08 -17.11
CA LYS A 365 23.69 2.69 -16.66
C LYS A 365 22.53 2.38 -15.72
N PRO A 366 21.63 1.43 -16.04
CA PRO A 366 20.48 1.11 -15.20
C PRO A 366 20.87 0.21 -14.01
N THR A 367 21.72 0.72 -13.12
CA THR A 367 22.26 0.01 -11.95
C THR A 367 21.78 0.59 -10.61
N ILE A 368 20.80 1.50 -10.62
CA ILE A 368 20.06 1.90 -9.41
C ILE A 368 18.56 1.88 -9.68
N ALA A 369 17.79 1.35 -8.74
CA ALA A 369 16.34 1.30 -8.83
C ALA A 369 15.68 1.70 -7.49
N PHE A 370 14.50 2.29 -7.57
CA PHE A 370 13.72 2.76 -6.43
C PHE A 370 12.51 1.85 -6.24
N ILE A 371 12.38 1.24 -5.06
CA ILE A 371 11.43 0.17 -4.81
C ILE A 371 10.36 0.63 -3.82
N GLY A 372 9.10 0.36 -4.14
CA GLY A 372 7.94 0.70 -3.34
C GLY A 372 7.57 2.19 -3.39
N CYS A 373 8.00 2.89 -4.44
CA CYS A 373 7.70 4.31 -4.68
C CYS A 373 6.32 4.50 -5.34
N VAL A 374 5.32 3.75 -4.87
CA VAL A 374 3.94 3.80 -5.36
C VAL A 374 2.94 3.72 -4.21
N GLN A 375 1.74 4.27 -4.44
CA GLN A 375 0.57 4.11 -3.59
C GLN A 375 -0.50 3.35 -4.37
N PRO A 376 -0.62 2.03 -4.17
CA PRO A 376 -1.58 1.23 -4.89
C PRO A 376 -2.99 1.33 -4.29
N ILE A 377 -4.02 1.24 -5.13
CA ILE A 377 -5.34 0.73 -4.71
C ILE A 377 -5.21 -0.80 -4.61
N GLY A 378 -4.54 -1.26 -3.56
CA GLY A 378 -4.12 -2.65 -3.35
C GLY A 378 -3.00 -2.75 -2.32
N ALA A 379 -2.32 -3.89 -2.26
CA ALA A 379 -1.19 -4.10 -1.35
C ALA A 379 0.11 -3.51 -1.92
N LEU A 380 1.10 -3.16 -1.10
CA LEU A 380 2.41 -2.71 -1.60
C LEU A 380 3.42 -3.85 -1.71
N PHE A 381 3.39 -4.82 -0.80
CA PHE A 381 4.48 -5.80 -0.66
C PHE A 381 4.73 -6.62 -1.92
N PRO A 382 3.70 -7.11 -2.63
CA PRO A 382 3.94 -7.90 -3.83
C PRO A 382 4.24 -7.05 -5.07
N ILE A 383 3.84 -5.76 -5.07
CA ILE A 383 4.36 -4.79 -6.05
C ILE A 383 5.87 -4.64 -5.86
N ALA A 384 6.32 -4.36 -4.63
CA ALA A 384 7.73 -4.21 -4.33
C ALA A 384 8.53 -5.47 -4.70
N GLU A 385 7.96 -6.67 -4.49
CA GLU A 385 8.57 -7.93 -4.94
C GLU A 385 8.74 -7.98 -6.46
N LEU A 386 7.70 -7.65 -7.25
CA LEU A 386 7.81 -7.65 -8.70
C LEU A 386 8.79 -6.57 -9.21
N GLN A 387 8.81 -5.39 -8.60
CA GLN A 387 9.80 -4.36 -8.89
C GLN A 387 11.23 -4.86 -8.62
N CYS A 388 11.45 -5.56 -7.51
CA CYS A 388 12.75 -6.18 -7.21
C CYS A 388 13.10 -7.30 -8.20
N ARG A 389 12.16 -8.19 -8.56
CA ARG A 389 12.38 -9.25 -9.55
C ARG A 389 12.76 -8.67 -10.91
N TRP A 390 12.17 -7.54 -11.29
CA TRP A 390 12.55 -6.83 -12.50
C TRP A 390 13.95 -6.22 -12.37
N ALA A 391 14.20 -5.47 -11.30
CA ALA A 391 15.46 -4.76 -11.08
C ALA A 391 16.68 -5.69 -11.04
N THR A 392 16.61 -6.81 -10.31
CA THR A 392 17.74 -7.75 -10.21
C THR A 392 18.07 -8.40 -11.56
N ARG A 393 17.07 -8.65 -12.39
CA ARG A 393 17.25 -9.18 -13.75
C ARG A 393 17.83 -8.14 -14.71
N VAL A 394 17.47 -6.87 -14.56
CA VAL A 394 18.12 -5.76 -15.29
C VAL A 394 19.58 -5.62 -14.86
N PHE A 395 19.89 -5.68 -13.57
CA PHE A 395 21.28 -5.62 -13.08
C PHE A 395 22.16 -6.75 -13.62
N LYS A 396 21.58 -7.91 -13.90
CA LYS A 396 22.27 -9.03 -14.56
C LYS A 396 22.37 -8.91 -16.08
N GLY A 397 21.67 -7.95 -16.69
CA GLY A 397 21.56 -7.81 -18.14
C GLY A 397 20.64 -8.85 -18.80
N LEU A 398 19.81 -9.55 -18.02
CA LEU A 398 18.81 -10.50 -18.53
C LEU A 398 17.58 -9.79 -19.11
N ILE A 399 17.32 -8.56 -18.65
CA ILE A 399 16.28 -7.67 -19.16
C ILE A 399 16.97 -6.36 -19.53
N LYS A 400 16.65 -5.81 -20.70
CA LYS A 400 17.06 -4.47 -21.10
C LYS A 400 15.90 -3.51 -20.93
N LEU A 401 16.17 -2.34 -20.37
CA LEU A 401 15.21 -1.23 -20.38
C LEU A 401 15.06 -0.70 -21.82
N PRO A 402 13.90 -0.12 -22.17
CA PRO A 402 13.73 0.53 -23.45
C PRO A 402 14.59 1.82 -23.53
N ASP A 403 14.67 2.40 -24.73
CA ASP A 403 15.39 3.65 -24.95
C ASP A 403 14.80 4.81 -24.14
N LYS A 404 15.63 5.83 -23.90
CA LYS A 404 15.29 6.97 -23.03
C LYS A 404 13.99 7.66 -23.46
N GLU A 405 13.79 7.85 -24.76
CA GLU A 405 12.64 8.54 -25.33
C GLU A 405 11.34 7.76 -25.04
N VAL A 406 11.39 6.44 -25.05
CA VAL A 406 10.25 5.57 -24.73
C VAL A 406 9.92 5.65 -23.24
N MET A 407 10.96 5.65 -22.39
CA MET A 407 10.78 5.81 -20.93
C MET A 407 10.16 7.18 -20.59
N GLU A 408 10.65 8.25 -21.19
CA GLU A 408 10.12 9.62 -21.00
C GLU A 408 8.68 9.77 -21.47
N ALA A 409 8.33 9.13 -22.59
CA ALA A 409 6.96 9.09 -23.10
C ALA A 409 6.00 8.37 -22.14
N ASP A 410 6.40 7.21 -21.59
CA ASP A 410 5.62 6.48 -20.57
C ASP A 410 5.42 7.33 -19.31
N MET A 411 6.50 7.93 -18.80
CA MET A 411 6.46 8.79 -17.62
C MET A 411 5.49 9.96 -17.81
N THR A 412 5.51 10.60 -18.98
CA THR A 412 4.61 11.71 -19.33
C THR A 412 3.16 11.22 -19.41
N ALA A 413 2.90 10.12 -20.12
CA ALA A 413 1.56 9.56 -20.25
C ALA A 413 0.95 9.17 -18.90
N LYS A 414 1.72 8.53 -18.01
CA LYS A 414 1.27 8.16 -16.66
C LYS A 414 1.02 9.39 -15.78
N ARG A 415 1.89 10.41 -15.87
CA ARG A 415 1.71 11.68 -15.15
C ARG A 415 0.41 12.37 -15.57
N ASP A 416 0.13 12.44 -16.88
CA ASP A 416 -1.05 13.09 -17.43
C ASP A 416 -2.33 12.31 -17.08
N ALA A 417 -2.31 10.98 -17.20
CA ALA A 417 -3.42 10.12 -16.81
C ALA A 417 -3.77 10.27 -15.31
N MET A 418 -2.75 10.34 -14.46
CA MET A 418 -2.92 10.54 -13.02
C MET A 418 -3.44 11.94 -12.70
N ALA A 419 -2.90 12.99 -13.32
CA ALA A 419 -3.36 14.37 -13.15
C ALA A 419 -4.82 14.57 -13.59
N LYS A 420 -5.25 13.85 -14.63
CA LYS A 420 -6.65 13.85 -15.10
C LYS A 420 -7.61 13.14 -14.14
N ARG A 421 -7.15 12.05 -13.49
CA ARG A 421 -8.00 11.22 -12.62
C ARG A 421 -8.08 11.73 -11.19
N TYR A 422 -6.94 12.05 -10.58
CA TYR A 422 -6.83 12.31 -9.14
C TYR A 422 -6.93 13.80 -8.81
N VAL A 423 -7.52 14.11 -7.64
CA VAL A 423 -7.55 15.47 -7.12
C VAL A 423 -6.12 15.96 -6.86
N GLN A 424 -5.83 17.17 -7.33
CA GLN A 424 -4.51 17.79 -7.18
C GLN A 424 -4.12 17.93 -5.70
N SER A 425 -3.13 17.16 -5.30
CA SER A 425 -2.58 17.11 -3.95
C SER A 425 -1.21 16.44 -3.97
N GLN A 426 -0.29 16.86 -3.10
CA GLN A 426 1.01 16.20 -2.88
C GLN A 426 0.88 14.73 -2.40
N ARG A 427 -0.32 14.26 -2.03
CA ARG A 427 -0.61 12.85 -1.70
C ARG A 427 -0.86 11.98 -2.94
N HIS A 428 -1.22 12.57 -4.09
CA HIS A 428 -1.66 11.83 -5.27
C HIS A 428 -0.66 11.98 -6.43
N THR A 429 0.61 11.63 -6.17
CA THR A 429 1.70 11.77 -7.16
C THR A 429 2.24 10.44 -7.66
N ILE A 430 1.87 9.32 -7.03
CA ILE A 430 2.44 7.98 -7.27
C ILE A 430 1.36 6.88 -7.23
N GLN A 431 0.13 7.19 -7.65
CA GLN A 431 -1.02 6.26 -7.53
C GLN A 431 -1.04 5.22 -8.64
N VAL A 432 -1.29 3.95 -8.29
CA VAL A 432 -1.42 2.85 -9.26
C VAL A 432 -2.62 1.95 -8.96
N ASP A 433 -3.22 1.36 -10.00
CA ASP A 433 -4.24 0.32 -9.83
C ASP A 433 -3.57 -1.06 -9.77
N TRP A 434 -3.94 -1.87 -8.79
CA TRP A 434 -3.25 -3.12 -8.45
C TRP A 434 -3.08 -4.10 -9.64
N VAL A 435 -4.17 -4.59 -10.23
CA VAL A 435 -4.09 -5.64 -11.27
C VAL A 435 -3.35 -5.17 -12.52
N PRO A 436 -3.66 -3.99 -13.11
CA PRO A 436 -2.93 -3.50 -14.28
C PRO A 436 -1.43 -3.33 -14.02
N TYR A 437 -1.05 -2.74 -12.89
CA TYR A 437 0.35 -2.47 -12.59
C TYR A 437 1.13 -3.75 -12.25
N MET A 438 0.53 -4.69 -11.52
CA MET A 438 1.13 -6.01 -11.28
C MET A 438 1.34 -6.77 -12.59
N ASP A 439 0.39 -6.70 -13.52
CA ASP A 439 0.52 -7.33 -14.84
C ASP A 439 1.57 -6.63 -15.74
N GLU A 440 1.69 -5.32 -15.66
CA GLU A 440 2.73 -4.53 -16.35
C GLU A 440 4.13 -4.98 -15.90
N LEU A 441 4.40 -4.94 -14.60
CA LEU A 441 5.66 -5.42 -14.01
C LEU A 441 5.91 -6.90 -14.32
N ALA A 442 4.88 -7.74 -14.21
CA ALA A 442 5.00 -9.16 -14.50
C ALA A 442 5.28 -9.45 -15.99
N THR A 443 4.89 -8.54 -16.89
CA THR A 443 5.21 -8.65 -18.32
C THR A 443 6.70 -8.41 -18.54
N HIS A 444 7.28 -7.37 -17.93
CA HIS A 444 8.73 -7.13 -17.96
C HIS A 444 9.53 -8.32 -17.42
N VAL A 445 9.09 -8.88 -16.29
CA VAL A 445 9.73 -10.06 -15.69
C VAL A 445 9.52 -11.34 -16.51
N GLY A 446 8.49 -11.38 -17.36
CA GLY A 446 8.08 -12.58 -18.11
C GLY A 446 7.35 -13.62 -17.26
N CYS A 447 6.66 -13.19 -16.19
CA CYS A 447 5.91 -14.05 -15.27
C CYS A 447 4.40 -13.78 -15.22
N LYS A 448 3.88 -12.89 -16.08
CA LYS A 448 2.44 -12.67 -16.22
C LYS A 448 1.73 -13.96 -16.63
N PRO A 449 0.67 -14.40 -15.93
CA PRO A 449 -0.07 -15.60 -16.30
C PRO A 449 -0.64 -15.54 -17.72
N ASN A 450 -0.28 -16.52 -18.55
CA ASN A 450 -0.89 -16.71 -19.87
C ASN A 450 -2.16 -17.56 -19.73
N LEU A 451 -3.32 -16.89 -19.70
CA LEU A 451 -4.61 -17.54 -19.52
C LEU A 451 -4.92 -18.55 -20.62
N LEU A 452 -4.62 -18.26 -21.90
CA LEU A 452 -4.86 -19.19 -23.01
C LEU A 452 -4.09 -20.49 -22.81
N LYS A 453 -2.80 -20.38 -22.48
CA LYS A 453 -1.96 -21.56 -22.18
C LYS A 453 -2.49 -22.32 -20.97
N LEU A 454 -2.93 -21.63 -19.92
CA LEU A 454 -3.52 -22.27 -18.75
C LEU A 454 -4.81 -23.01 -19.09
N PHE A 455 -5.71 -22.43 -19.91
CA PHE A 455 -6.93 -23.12 -20.32
C PHE A 455 -6.66 -24.41 -21.09
N LEU A 456 -5.54 -24.49 -21.82
CA LEU A 456 -5.13 -25.69 -22.53
C LEU A 456 -4.43 -26.73 -21.65
N THR A 457 -3.77 -26.31 -20.57
CA THR A 457 -2.88 -27.19 -19.77
C THR A 457 -3.41 -27.52 -18.37
N ASP A 458 -4.15 -26.60 -17.75
CA ASP A 458 -4.79 -26.75 -16.45
C ASP A 458 -6.06 -25.85 -16.37
N PRO A 459 -7.19 -26.30 -16.93
CA PRO A 459 -8.43 -25.52 -16.99
C PRO A 459 -8.95 -25.09 -15.61
N VAL A 460 -8.73 -25.92 -14.57
CA VAL A 460 -9.15 -25.62 -13.19
C VAL A 460 -8.37 -24.42 -12.66
N LEU A 461 -7.05 -24.43 -12.84
CA LEU A 461 -6.21 -23.30 -12.47
C LEU A 461 -6.52 -22.06 -13.32
N ALA A 462 -6.73 -22.22 -14.62
CA ALA A 462 -7.10 -21.11 -15.52
C ALA A 462 -8.36 -20.39 -15.05
N TRP A 463 -9.39 -21.16 -14.68
CA TRP A 463 -10.63 -20.63 -14.15
C TRP A 463 -10.43 -19.92 -12.81
N ALA A 464 -9.63 -20.49 -11.91
CA ALA A 464 -9.30 -19.87 -10.63
C ALA A 464 -8.52 -18.55 -10.79
N VAL A 465 -7.55 -18.50 -11.72
CA VAL A 465 -6.79 -17.28 -12.05
C VAL A 465 -7.71 -16.20 -12.63
N LEU A 466 -8.63 -16.58 -13.52
CA LEU A 466 -9.54 -15.66 -14.19
C LEU A 466 -10.63 -15.09 -13.26
N THR A 467 -11.25 -15.94 -12.44
CA THR A 467 -12.47 -15.60 -11.69
C THR A 467 -12.25 -15.39 -10.19
N GLY A 468 -11.18 -15.96 -9.65
CA GLY A 468 -10.80 -15.82 -8.25
C GLY A 468 -10.07 -14.51 -7.94
N PRO A 469 -9.69 -14.30 -6.67
CA PRO A 469 -8.83 -13.18 -6.27
C PRO A 469 -7.51 -13.20 -7.04
N CYS A 470 -7.07 -12.03 -7.52
CA CYS A 470 -5.79 -11.85 -8.18
C CYS A 470 -4.64 -11.82 -7.15
N ALA A 471 -4.50 -12.93 -6.41
CA ALA A 471 -3.50 -13.09 -5.38
C ALA A 471 -2.09 -13.12 -5.97
N PRO A 472 -1.05 -12.63 -5.25
CA PRO A 472 0.33 -12.57 -5.72
C PRO A 472 0.91 -13.88 -6.21
N TYR A 473 0.42 -15.01 -5.68
CA TYR A 473 0.87 -16.37 -6.06
C TYR A 473 0.75 -16.64 -7.56
N GLN A 474 -0.20 -16.00 -8.24
CA GLN A 474 -0.37 -16.12 -9.69
C GLN A 474 0.92 -15.75 -10.47
N TYR A 475 1.71 -14.81 -9.96
CA TYR A 475 2.94 -14.33 -10.60
C TYR A 475 4.17 -15.23 -10.37
N ARG A 476 3.97 -16.41 -9.75
CA ARG A 476 4.95 -17.50 -9.61
C ARG A 476 4.53 -18.79 -10.32
N LEU A 477 3.42 -18.76 -11.08
CA LEU A 477 2.94 -19.90 -11.86
C LEU A 477 3.83 -20.21 -13.08
N MET A 478 4.46 -19.18 -13.64
CA MET A 478 5.30 -19.29 -14.83
C MET A 478 6.37 -18.19 -14.85
N GLY A 479 7.26 -18.26 -15.82
CA GLY A 479 8.39 -17.34 -15.93
C GLY A 479 9.54 -17.70 -14.99
N PRO A 480 10.47 -16.77 -14.75
CA PRO A 480 11.64 -17.02 -13.91
C PRO A 480 11.26 -17.19 -12.43
N ASN A 481 12.02 -18.05 -11.75
CA ASN A 481 11.86 -18.38 -10.33
C ASN A 481 10.43 -18.83 -9.96
N PRO A 482 9.85 -19.84 -10.66
CA PRO A 482 8.52 -20.33 -10.34
C PRO A 482 8.50 -21.01 -8.97
N TRP A 483 7.34 -20.98 -8.30
CA TRP A 483 7.17 -21.60 -7.00
C TRP A 483 6.29 -22.84 -7.11
N LYS A 484 6.80 -24.00 -6.69
CA LYS A 484 6.06 -25.29 -6.76
C LYS A 484 4.70 -25.24 -6.05
N GLY A 485 4.57 -24.46 -4.98
CA GLY A 485 3.32 -24.30 -4.24
C GLY A 485 2.33 -23.29 -4.83
N ALA A 486 2.68 -22.56 -5.90
CA ALA A 486 1.88 -21.47 -6.43
C ALA A 486 0.49 -21.93 -6.90
N ARG A 487 0.42 -23.06 -7.61
CA ARG A 487 -0.85 -23.65 -8.04
C ARG A 487 -1.78 -23.89 -6.86
N GLU A 488 -1.28 -24.61 -5.86
CA GLU A 488 -2.05 -24.97 -4.68
C GLU A 488 -2.47 -23.72 -3.89
N ALA A 489 -1.57 -22.75 -3.73
CA ALA A 489 -1.85 -21.49 -3.07
C ALA A 489 -2.97 -20.71 -3.77
N VAL A 490 -2.99 -20.66 -5.11
CA VAL A 490 -4.08 -20.04 -5.87
C VAL A 490 -5.40 -20.74 -5.58
N LEU A 491 -5.46 -22.08 -5.72
CA LEU A 491 -6.68 -22.85 -5.57
C LEU A 491 -7.27 -22.79 -4.15
N THR A 492 -6.42 -22.78 -3.12
CA THR A 492 -6.82 -22.79 -1.71
C THR A 492 -6.88 -21.38 -1.09
N THR A 493 -6.81 -20.32 -1.89
CA THR A 493 -6.87 -18.92 -1.41
C THR A 493 -8.07 -18.68 -0.49
N MET A 494 -9.27 -19.06 -0.94
CA MET A 494 -10.49 -18.84 -0.16
C MET A 494 -10.55 -19.69 1.11
N GLU A 495 -9.92 -20.87 1.12
CA GLU A 495 -9.84 -21.70 2.33
C GLU A 495 -9.06 -20.98 3.43
N ARG A 496 -7.91 -20.38 3.09
CA ARG A 496 -7.11 -19.60 4.04
C ARG A 496 -7.80 -18.30 4.47
N VAL A 497 -8.56 -17.65 3.59
CA VAL A 497 -9.41 -16.48 3.96
C VAL A 497 -10.47 -16.88 5.00
N LEU A 498 -11.09 -18.05 4.83
CA LEU A 498 -12.16 -18.54 5.69
C LEU A 498 -11.66 -19.15 6.99
N TYR A 499 -10.44 -19.70 6.99
CA TYR A 499 -9.85 -20.41 8.14
C TYR A 499 -9.93 -19.62 9.46
N PRO A 500 -9.44 -18.37 9.58
CA PRO A 500 -9.46 -17.62 10.83
C PRO A 500 -10.87 -17.14 11.22
N LEU A 501 -11.86 -17.22 10.32
CA LEU A 501 -13.24 -16.80 10.56
C LEU A 501 -14.10 -17.96 11.12
N ARG A 502 -13.75 -19.21 10.79
CA ARG A 502 -14.50 -20.42 11.15
C ARG A 502 -14.00 -21.04 12.46
N THR A 503 -13.77 -20.21 13.48
CA THR A 503 -13.30 -20.65 14.81
C THR A 503 -14.35 -21.40 15.62
N ARG A 504 -15.63 -21.33 15.21
CA ARG A 504 -16.74 -22.11 15.75
C ARG A 504 -17.55 -22.70 14.61
N LYS A 505 -17.93 -23.98 14.70
CA LYS A 505 -18.94 -24.57 13.80
C LYS A 505 -20.30 -23.93 14.10
N ALA A 506 -20.93 -23.33 13.09
CA ALA A 506 -22.31 -22.85 13.19
C ALA A 506 -23.29 -24.00 12.93
N TYR A 507 -24.49 -23.92 13.51
CA TYR A 507 -25.57 -24.85 13.20
C TYR A 507 -26.02 -24.63 11.75
N THR A 508 -25.86 -25.63 10.90
CA THR A 508 -26.41 -25.65 9.54
C THR A 508 -27.75 -26.38 9.57
N GLY A 509 -28.73 -25.82 10.26
CA GLY A 509 -30.12 -26.28 10.10
C GLY A 509 -30.52 -26.14 8.65
N SER A 510 -31.28 -27.10 8.12
CA SER A 510 -31.82 -27.06 6.76
C SER A 510 -32.87 -25.95 6.62
N SER A 511 -32.46 -24.68 6.66
CA SER A 511 -33.24 -23.66 5.98
C SER A 511 -33.06 -23.95 4.49
N ALA A 512 -34.05 -24.59 3.89
CA ALA A 512 -34.15 -24.69 2.45
C ALA A 512 -34.20 -23.25 1.91
N SER A 513 -33.04 -22.67 1.62
CA SER A 513 -32.96 -21.49 0.77
C SER A 513 -33.50 -21.94 -0.57
N GLY A 514 -34.63 -21.37 -0.99
CA GLY A 514 -35.17 -21.59 -2.33
C GLY A 514 -34.09 -21.36 -3.40
N PRO A 515 -34.29 -21.89 -4.62
CA PRO A 515 -33.30 -21.79 -5.69
C PRO A 515 -32.84 -20.34 -5.86
N GLY A 516 -31.53 -20.11 -5.72
CA GLY A 516 -30.96 -18.77 -5.88
C GLY A 516 -31.21 -18.23 -7.28
N PHE A 517 -31.05 -16.92 -7.49
CA PHE A 517 -31.34 -16.25 -8.76
C PHE A 517 -30.74 -16.95 -9.99
N LEU A 518 -29.52 -17.48 -9.88
CA LEU A 518 -28.86 -18.22 -10.97
C LEU A 518 -29.56 -19.56 -11.26
N THR A 519 -30.01 -20.27 -10.22
CA THR A 519 -30.79 -21.49 -10.36
C THR A 519 -32.16 -21.19 -10.95
N MET A 520 -32.80 -20.10 -10.53
CA MET A 520 -34.06 -19.62 -11.14
C MET A 520 -33.87 -19.21 -12.61
N LEU A 521 -32.74 -18.60 -12.96
CA LEU A 521 -32.40 -18.24 -14.34
C LEU A 521 -32.15 -19.49 -15.19
N VAL A 522 -31.45 -20.49 -14.66
CA VAL A 522 -31.25 -21.78 -15.35
C VAL A 522 -32.57 -22.51 -15.53
N ILE A 523 -33.41 -22.57 -14.48
CA ILE A 523 -34.77 -23.13 -14.57
C ILE A 523 -35.57 -22.38 -15.62
N PHE A 524 -35.51 -21.05 -15.65
CA PHE A 524 -36.18 -20.22 -16.66
C PHE A 524 -35.67 -20.51 -18.07
N ILE A 525 -34.36 -20.58 -18.29
CA ILE A 525 -33.76 -20.90 -19.60
C ILE A 525 -34.18 -22.30 -20.05
N VAL A 526 -34.19 -23.28 -19.14
CA VAL A 526 -34.63 -24.65 -19.43
C VAL A 526 -36.12 -24.68 -19.78
N ILE A 527 -36.97 -23.96 -19.04
CA ILE A 527 -38.40 -23.85 -19.36
C ILE A 527 -38.60 -23.21 -20.74
N VAL A 528 -37.89 -22.11 -21.03
CA VAL A 528 -37.96 -21.44 -22.34
C VAL A 528 -37.50 -22.38 -23.45
N ALA A 529 -36.40 -23.11 -23.27
CA ALA A 529 -35.91 -24.06 -24.26
C ALA A 529 -36.88 -25.23 -24.50
N VAL A 530 -37.53 -25.75 -23.45
CA VAL A 530 -38.55 -26.80 -23.54
C VAL A 530 -39.80 -26.28 -24.26
N LEU A 531 -40.29 -25.08 -23.91
CA LEU A 531 -41.43 -24.46 -24.58
C LEU A 531 -41.14 -24.20 -26.06
N LEU A 532 -39.96 -23.68 -26.39
CA LEU A 532 -39.55 -23.48 -27.78
C LEU A 532 -39.54 -24.80 -28.56
N LYS A 533 -39.08 -25.89 -27.93
CA LYS A 533 -39.09 -27.23 -28.54
C LYS A 533 -40.49 -27.82 -28.70
N VAL A 534 -41.42 -27.54 -27.79
CA VAL A 534 -42.81 -28.05 -27.84
C VAL A 534 -43.66 -27.28 -28.84
N PHE A 535 -43.46 -25.97 -28.97
CA PHE A 535 -44.29 -25.11 -29.82
C PHE A 535 -43.72 -24.90 -31.23
N PHE A 536 -42.40 -25.09 -31.43
CA PHE A 536 -41.74 -24.82 -32.71
C PHE A 536 -40.81 -25.95 -33.19
N GLY A 537 -40.81 -27.10 -32.52
CA GLY A 537 -39.96 -28.26 -32.83
C GLY A 537 -40.71 -29.45 -33.40
#